data_AF-K1T5I7-F1
#
_entry.id   AF-K1T5I7-F1
#
_cell.length_a   1.000
_cell.length_b   1.000
_cell.length_c   1.000
_cell.angle_alpha   90.00
_cell.angle_beta   90.00
_cell.angle_gamma   90.00
#
_symmetry.space_group_name_H-M   'P 1'
#
loop_
_entity.id
_entity.type
_entity.pdbx_description
1 polymer ?
#
loop_
_entity_poly.entity_id
_entity_poly.type
_entity_poly.pdbx_seq_one_letter_code
_entity_poly.pdbx_strand_id
1 'polypeptide(L)'
;MSNAEFVAALSQERNRGFNTAVGTAEVSDRNTIPACVHGAQSVTDGQTVRLRLLEPMAVAGRTIPRNAVVVGTGKIQGERLDIEVTSLEYDGTIIPVELGGL
;
A
#
# COMPACT_ATOMS: atom_id res chain seq x y z
N MET A 1 56.73 -9.64 -2.38
CA MET A 1 55.68 -10.64 -2.07
C MET A 1 55.92 -11.83 -2.98
N SER A 2 56.10 -13.02 -2.41
CA SER A 2 56.43 -14.23 -3.17
C SER A 2 55.17 -15.01 -3.55
N ASN A 3 55.26 -15.84 -4.58
CA ASN A 3 54.14 -16.66 -5.05
C ASN A 3 53.55 -17.56 -3.94
N ALA A 4 54.37 -17.93 -2.96
CA ALA A 4 53.98 -18.73 -1.80
C ALA A 4 53.05 -17.96 -0.84
N GLU A 5 53.26 -16.65 -0.66
CA GLU A 5 52.42 -15.80 0.19
C GLU A 5 51.03 -15.58 -0.44
N PHE A 6 50.95 -15.53 -1.78
CA PHE A 6 49.69 -15.41 -2.51
C PHE A 6 48.80 -16.65 -2.38
N VAL A 7 49.39 -17.84 -2.48
CA VAL A 7 48.66 -19.12 -2.37
C VAL A 7 48.14 -19.35 -0.95
N ALA A 8 48.91 -18.98 0.08
CA ALA A 8 48.51 -19.11 1.47
C ALA A 8 47.32 -18.20 1.86
N ALA A 9 47.20 -17.03 1.25
CA ALA A 9 46.09 -16.11 1.51
C ALA A 9 44.77 -16.55 0.85
N LEU A 10 44.85 -17.38 -0.20
CA LEU A 10 43.69 -17.86 -0.95
C LEU A 10 43.16 -19.21 -0.45
N SER A 11 43.99 -19.99 0.24
CA SER A 11 43.64 -21.32 0.76
C SER A 11 42.91 -21.30 2.11
N GLN A 12 42.75 -20.14 2.75
CA GLN A 12 41.94 -20.02 3.96
C GLN A 12 40.46 -20.22 3.62
N GLU A 13 39.76 -20.95 4.49
CA GLU A 13 38.33 -21.21 4.38
C GLU A 13 37.54 -19.90 4.56
N ARG A 14 37.34 -19.21 3.45
CA ARG A 14 36.53 -17.99 3.41
C ARG A 14 35.09 -18.48 3.36
N ASN A 15 34.49 -18.61 4.53
CA ASN A 15 33.07 -18.85 4.76
C ASN A 15 32.25 -17.67 4.19
N ARG A 16 32.32 -17.47 2.87
CA ARG A 16 31.57 -16.49 2.10
C ARG A 16 30.16 -17.04 2.06
N GLY A 17 29.43 -16.84 3.17
CA GLY A 17 28.01 -17.06 3.24
C GLY A 17 27.38 -16.53 1.96
N PHE A 18 26.56 -17.39 1.35
CA PHE A 18 25.93 -17.10 0.07
C PHE A 18 24.94 -15.96 0.30
N ASN A 19 25.31 -14.73 -0.07
CA ASN A 19 24.39 -13.60 -0.08
C ASN A 19 23.60 -13.65 -1.38
N THR A 20 22.54 -14.46 -1.42
CA THR A 20 21.55 -14.31 -2.48
C THR A 20 20.91 -12.94 -2.28
N ALA A 21 20.94 -12.07 -3.30
CA ALA A 21 20.09 -10.90 -3.36
C ALA A 21 18.63 -11.37 -3.49
N VAL A 22 18.05 -11.90 -2.42
CA VAL A 22 16.63 -12.21 -2.35
C VAL A 22 15.88 -10.90 -2.17
N GLY A 23 15.20 -10.50 -3.24
CA GLY A 23 14.26 -9.40 -3.21
C GLY A 23 14.93 -8.05 -3.47
N THR A 24 14.92 -7.64 -4.73
CA THR A 24 14.23 -6.37 -4.98
C THR A 24 12.83 -6.53 -4.38
N ALA A 25 12.66 -6.16 -3.11
CA ALA A 25 11.35 -5.74 -2.67
C ALA A 25 11.08 -4.53 -3.55
N GLU A 26 10.38 -4.76 -4.66
CA GLU A 26 9.85 -3.72 -5.52
C GLU A 26 9.12 -2.79 -4.57
N VAL A 27 9.75 -1.66 -4.25
CA VAL A 27 9.05 -0.56 -3.62
C VAL A 27 8.08 -0.13 -4.71
N SER A 28 6.88 -0.69 -4.64
CA SER A 28 5.83 -0.28 -5.53
C SER A 28 5.54 1.15 -5.14
N ASP A 29 5.97 2.10 -5.96
CA ASP A 29 5.58 3.53 -5.87
C ASP A 29 4.07 3.72 -6.12
N ARG A 30 3.25 2.69 -5.84
CA ARG A 30 1.79 2.75 -5.87
C ARG A 30 1.32 3.52 -4.65
N ASN A 31 1.00 4.79 -4.89
CA ASN A 31 0.23 5.61 -3.97
C ASN A 31 -1.29 5.54 -4.27
N THR A 32 -1.75 4.44 -4.85
CA THR A 32 -3.16 4.24 -5.21
C THR A 32 -3.65 2.92 -4.67
N ILE A 33 -4.88 2.92 -4.17
CA ILE A 33 -5.54 1.73 -3.64
C ILE A 33 -6.76 1.49 -4.54
N PRO A 34 -6.82 0.35 -5.26
CA PRO A 34 -7.94 0.03 -6.11
C PRO A 34 -9.19 -0.21 -5.27
N ALA A 35 -10.27 0.50 -5.61
CA ALA A 35 -11.56 0.39 -4.98
C ALA A 35 -12.67 0.46 -6.04
N CYS A 36 -13.84 -0.10 -5.73
CA CYS A 36 -15.03 0.01 -6.56
C CYS A 36 -16.20 0.59 -5.76
N VAL A 37 -17.17 1.21 -6.44
CA VAL A 37 -18.40 1.67 -5.80
C VAL A 37 -19.14 0.47 -5.19
N HIS A 38 -19.57 0.61 -3.93
CA HIS A 38 -20.29 -0.43 -3.20
C HIS A 38 -21.79 -0.37 -3.54
N GLY A 39 -22.15 -0.99 -4.67
CA GLY A 39 -23.53 -1.07 -5.15
C GLY A 39 -23.98 0.15 -5.96
N ALA A 40 -25.20 0.08 -6.49
CA ALA A 40 -25.81 1.18 -7.24
C ALA A 40 -26.28 2.26 -6.26
N GLN A 41 -25.86 3.50 -6.49
CA GLN A 41 -26.30 4.65 -5.70
C GLN A 41 -26.36 5.88 -6.61
N SER A 42 -27.42 6.67 -6.47
CA SER A 42 -27.47 8.03 -7.00
C SER A 42 -26.71 8.93 -6.04
N VAL A 43 -25.79 9.75 -6.56
CA VAL A 43 -24.94 10.65 -5.77
C VAL A 43 -25.33 12.08 -6.11
N THR A 44 -25.73 12.85 -5.11
CA THR A 44 -25.84 14.31 -5.20
C THR A 44 -24.63 14.98 -4.56
N ASP A 45 -24.45 16.28 -4.80
CA ASP A 45 -23.36 17.04 -4.19
C ASP A 45 -23.42 16.98 -2.65
N GLY A 46 -22.29 16.68 -2.01
CA GLY A 46 -22.16 16.47 -0.57
C GLY A 46 -22.65 15.11 -0.06
N GLN A 47 -23.14 14.22 -0.93
CA GLN A 47 -23.67 12.93 -0.49
C GLN A 47 -22.56 11.93 -0.16
N THR A 48 -22.79 11.11 0.86
CA THR A 48 -21.93 9.99 1.19
C THR A 48 -21.88 8.93 0.08
N VAL A 49 -20.66 8.53 -0.29
CA VAL A 49 -20.37 7.45 -1.23
C VAL A 49 -19.65 6.32 -0.52
N ARG A 50 -20.17 5.10 -0.67
CA ARG A 50 -19.53 3.88 -0.17
C ARG A 50 -18.67 3.24 -1.25
N LEU A 51 -17.42 2.96 -0.94
CA LEU A 51 -16.47 2.25 -1.80
C LEU A 51 -16.02 0.96 -1.12
N ARG A 52 -15.64 -0.04 -1.90
CA ARG A 52 -15.13 -1.33 -1.44
C ARG A 52 -13.71 -1.53 -1.95
N LEU A 53 -12.79 -1.85 -1.04
CA LEU A 53 -11.40 -2.13 -1.38
C LEU A 53 -11.30 -3.40 -2.24
N LEU A 54 -10.51 -3.36 -3.30
CA LEU A 54 -10.26 -4.51 -4.17
C LEU A 54 -9.02 -5.31 -3.73
N GLU A 55 -8.15 -4.70 -2.95
CA GLU A 55 -6.96 -5.31 -2.35
C GLU A 55 -6.80 -4.88 -0.88
N PRO A 56 -5.93 -5.55 -0.10
CA PRO A 56 -5.61 -5.12 1.26
C PRO A 56 -4.89 -3.75 1.29
N MET A 57 -5.18 -2.94 2.28
CA MET A 57 -4.58 -1.61 2.50
C MET A 57 -3.88 -1.57 3.86
N ALA A 58 -2.73 -0.91 3.96
CA ALA A 58 -2.11 -0.59 5.24
C ALA A 58 -2.48 0.85 5.65
N VAL A 59 -3.05 1.04 6.84
CA VAL A 59 -3.37 2.37 7.39
C VAL A 59 -3.21 2.34 8.90
N ALA A 60 -2.64 3.41 9.49
CA ALA A 60 -2.46 3.55 10.94
C ALA A 60 -1.83 2.31 11.63
N GLY A 61 -0.85 1.66 10.98
CA GLY A 61 -0.19 0.46 11.49
C GLY A 61 -1.05 -0.83 11.46
N ARG A 62 -2.20 -0.81 10.77
CA ARG A 62 -3.12 -1.94 10.63
C ARG A 62 -3.26 -2.33 9.16
N THR A 63 -3.44 -3.62 8.90
CA THR A 63 -3.79 -4.13 7.57
C THR A 63 -5.31 -4.31 7.49
N ILE A 64 -5.93 -3.57 6.59
CA ILE A 64 -7.35 -3.63 6.27
C ILE A 64 -7.52 -4.64 5.14
N PRO A 65 -8.38 -5.66 5.29
CA PRO A 65 -8.54 -6.68 4.29
C PRO A 65 -9.23 -6.15 3.04
N ARG A 66 -8.99 -6.82 1.90
CA ARG A 66 -9.82 -6.66 0.70
C ARG A 66 -11.30 -6.79 1.06
N ASN A 67 -12.15 -6.10 0.30
CA ASN A 67 -13.59 -6.01 0.49
C ASN A 67 -14.06 -5.18 1.70
N ALA A 68 -13.17 -4.60 2.51
CA ALA A 68 -13.57 -3.62 3.50
C ALA A 68 -14.24 -2.41 2.82
N VAL A 69 -15.22 -1.82 3.51
CA VAL A 69 -15.97 -0.67 3.01
C VAL A 69 -15.35 0.61 3.57
N VAL A 70 -15.00 1.53 2.67
CA VAL A 70 -14.58 2.89 3.02
C VAL A 70 -15.68 3.86 2.63
N VAL A 71 -15.77 4.96 3.37
CA VAL A 71 -16.83 5.95 3.21
C VAL A 71 -16.20 7.29 2.88
N GLY A 72 -16.67 7.92 1.82
CA GLY A 72 -16.25 9.26 1.43
C GLY A 72 -17.42 10.19 1.12
N THR A 73 -17.13 11.46 0.97
CA THR A 73 -18.11 12.48 0.56
C THR A 73 -17.93 12.78 -0.91
N GLY A 74 -19.00 12.63 -1.69
CA GLY A 74 -19.04 12.95 -3.10
C GLY A 74 -19.21 14.45 -3.32
N LYS A 75 -18.37 15.05 -4.16
CA LYS A 75 -18.48 16.42 -4.62
C LYS A 75 -18.54 16.45 -6.14
N ILE A 76 -19.57 17.08 -6.69
CA ILE A 76 -19.76 17.15 -8.15
C ILE A 76 -19.10 18.44 -8.65
N GLN A 77 -18.04 18.29 -9.44
CA GLN A 77 -17.30 19.40 -10.05
C GLN A 77 -17.44 19.32 -11.58
N GLY A 78 -18.43 20.06 -12.12
CA GLY A 78 -18.76 20.00 -13.54
C GLY A 78 -19.25 18.60 -13.94
N GLU A 79 -18.47 17.90 -14.76
CA GLU A 79 -18.79 16.54 -15.22
C GLU A 79 -18.10 15.44 -14.39
N ARG A 80 -17.32 15.80 -13.37
CA ARG A 80 -16.57 14.86 -12.53
C ARG A 80 -17.17 14.75 -11.14
N LEU A 81 -17.16 13.53 -10.60
CA LEU A 81 -17.45 13.25 -9.21
C LEU A 81 -16.12 13.02 -8.48
N ASP A 82 -15.77 13.94 -7.60
CA ASP A 82 -14.68 13.76 -6.65
C ASP A 82 -15.22 13.06 -5.41
N ILE A 83 -14.46 12.13 -4.85
CA ILE A 83 -14.84 11.43 -3.61
C ILE A 83 -13.71 11.63 -2.61
N GLU A 84 -13.99 12.40 -1.56
CA GLU A 84 -13.05 12.61 -0.47
C GLU A 84 -13.28 11.55 0.61
N VAL A 85 -12.31 10.66 0.81
CA VAL A 85 -12.35 9.63 1.85
C VAL A 85 -11.58 10.14 3.06
N THR A 86 -12.29 10.42 4.16
CA THR A 86 -11.69 10.92 5.41
C THR A 86 -11.59 9.85 6.49
N SER A 87 -12.37 8.77 6.38
CA SER A 87 -12.37 7.70 7.37
C SER A 87 -12.85 6.36 6.82
N LEU A 88 -12.44 5.30 7.52
CA LEU A 88 -12.78 3.90 7.29
C LEU A 88 -13.39 3.34 8.57
N GLU A 89 -14.44 2.53 8.47
CA GLU A 89 -14.91 1.72 9.59
C GLU A 89 -14.33 0.30 9.48
N TYR A 90 -13.62 -0.14 10.52
CA TYR A 90 -13.10 -1.51 10.61
C TYR A 90 -13.14 -1.99 12.06
N ASP A 91 -13.76 -3.16 12.28
CA ASP A 91 -13.86 -3.80 13.60
C ASP A 91 -14.46 -2.87 14.69
N GLY A 92 -15.56 -2.19 14.36
CA GLY A 92 -16.22 -1.23 15.24
C GLY A 92 -15.41 0.04 15.55
N THR A 93 -14.28 0.24 14.87
CA THR A 93 -13.41 1.41 15.03
C THR A 93 -13.47 2.29 13.79
N ILE A 94 -13.66 3.59 13.97
CA ILE A 94 -13.46 4.59 12.91
C ILE A 94 -11.97 4.94 12.86
N ILE A 95 -11.34 4.62 11.74
CA ILE A 95 -9.93 4.87 11.47
C ILE A 95 -9.85 6.08 10.53
N PRO A 96 -9.18 7.18 10.92
CA PRO A 96 -8.97 8.29 10.01
C PRO A 96 -8.08 7.83 8.84
N VAL A 97 -8.46 8.22 7.63
CA VAL A 97 -7.71 7.93 6.42
C VAL A 97 -7.32 9.25 5.79
N GLU A 98 -6.03 9.48 5.63
CA GLU A 98 -5.51 10.54 4.77
C GLU A 98 -4.92 9.90 3.51
N LEU A 99 -5.60 10.09 2.39
CA LEU A 99 -5.12 9.70 1.07
C LEU A 99 -4.30 10.86 0.48
N GLY A 100 -3.05 10.99 0.91
CA GLY A 100 -2.06 11.97 0.42
C GLY A 100 -0.72 11.71 1.13
N GLY A 101 0.41 11.55 0.44
CA GLY A 101 1.12 12.56 -0.33
C GLY A 101 2.35 12.97 0.50
N LEU A 102 3.55 12.61 0.02
CA LEU A 102 4.85 12.88 0.66
C LEU A 102 4.97 14.27 1.30
#